data_AF-A0AAU9SX50-F1
#
_entry.id   AF-A0AAU9SX50-F1
#
_cell.length_a   1.000
_cell.length_b   1.000
_cell.length_c   1.000
_cell.angle_alpha   90.00
_cell.angle_beta   90.00
_cell.angle_gamma   90.00
#
_symmetry.space_group_name_H-M   'P 1'
#
loop_
_entity.id
_entity.type
_entity.pdbx_description
1 polymer ?
#
loop_
_entity_poly.entity_id
_entity_poly.type
_entity_poly.pdbx_seq_one_letter_code
_entity_poly.pdbx_strand_id
1 'polypeptide(L)'
;MGLPVLSHPPRLRRRLRMADKKKRKRSKDEQEEDLPFKSILESDDAILQLLKSYISSSLISAAGGGSGASSSSSPKPLTLADLSLSSSCREVADLSLSSVQTAIETVIVQIARSILAGDGFSFSVPSRAASNQLYVPELDRIVLKDKSTIRPFASVSSVRKTTITTRILALIHQLCLRNIHVTKRDLFYTDVKLFQDQTQSDAVLDDVSCMLGCTRSSLNVIAAEKGVVVGRLIFSDNGDMIDCTKMGMGGKAIPPNIDRVGDMQSDAMFILLVEKDAAYIRLAEDRFYNRFPCIIVTAKGQPDVATRLFLRKMKMELKLPVLALVDSDPYGLKILSVYGCGSKNMSYDSANLTTPDIKWLGIRPSDLDKYKIPEQCRLPMTEQDIKTGKDMLEEDFVKKNPGWVEELNLMVKTKQKAEIQALSSFGFQYLSEVYLPLKLQQQDWL
;
A
#
# COMPACT_ATOMS: atom_id res chain seq x y z
N MET A 1 15.48 -72.24 -51.66
CA MET A 1 16.10 -73.20 -50.70
C MET A 1 16.72 -72.36 -49.59
N GLY A 2 16.44 -72.49 -48.30
CA GLY A 2 15.63 -73.41 -47.52
C GLY A 2 15.53 -72.89 -46.06
N LEU A 3 14.43 -73.26 -45.42
CA LEU A 3 13.92 -73.07 -44.02
C LEU A 3 14.91 -73.53 -42.90
N PRO A 4 14.60 -73.50 -41.57
CA PRO A 4 13.32 -73.31 -40.82
C PRO A 4 13.41 -72.34 -39.59
N VAL A 5 12.34 -71.76 -39.01
CA VAL A 5 11.13 -72.24 -38.27
C VAL A 5 11.40 -72.92 -36.91
N LEU A 6 11.02 -72.21 -35.82
CA LEU A 6 10.61 -72.72 -34.49
C LEU A 6 9.56 -71.72 -33.95
N SER A 7 8.25 -71.89 -34.18
CA SER A 7 7.25 -72.68 -33.45
C SER A 7 7.07 -72.35 -31.95
N HIS A 8 6.01 -71.61 -31.60
CA HIS A 8 5.17 -71.86 -30.41
C HIS A 8 3.81 -71.12 -30.48
N PRO A 9 2.75 -71.62 -29.77
CA PRO A 9 1.37 -71.68 -30.27
C PRO A 9 0.42 -70.58 -29.75
N PRO A 10 -0.80 -70.45 -30.31
CA PRO A 10 -1.80 -69.48 -29.87
C PRO A 10 -2.81 -70.09 -28.89
N ARG A 11 -2.96 -69.54 -27.68
CA ARG A 11 -4.12 -69.82 -26.81
C ARG A 11 -4.56 -68.59 -26.01
N LEU A 12 -5.88 -68.38 -26.02
CA LEU A 12 -6.73 -67.48 -25.22
C LEU A 12 -6.88 -66.00 -25.65
N ARG A 13 -7.48 -65.81 -26.84
CA ARG A 13 -8.53 -64.79 -27.02
C ARG A 13 -9.78 -65.22 -26.23
N ARG A 14 -10.00 -64.67 -25.02
CA ARG A 14 -11.32 -64.48 -24.37
C ARG A 14 -11.12 -63.91 -22.96
N ARG A 15 -10.90 -62.59 -22.84
CA ARG A 15 -11.18 -61.77 -21.64
C ARG A 15 -10.78 -60.29 -21.84
N LEU A 16 -11.25 -59.64 -22.90
CA LEU A 16 -11.04 -58.19 -23.10
C LEU A 16 -12.25 -57.52 -23.78
N ARG A 17 -13.46 -57.93 -23.40
CA ARG A 17 -14.71 -57.25 -23.79
C ARG A 17 -15.70 -57.22 -22.62
N MET A 18 -15.28 -56.71 -21.47
CA MET A 18 -16.17 -56.31 -20.36
C MET A 18 -15.54 -55.24 -19.45
N ALA A 19 -14.61 -54.43 -19.96
CA ALA A 19 -14.01 -53.32 -19.20
C ALA A 19 -14.27 -51.92 -19.82
N ASP A 20 -14.77 -51.85 -21.06
CA ASP A 20 -14.88 -50.58 -21.82
C ASP A 20 -16.28 -49.95 -21.89
N LYS A 21 -17.25 -50.42 -21.10
CA LYS A 21 -18.58 -49.78 -20.99
C LYS A 21 -18.88 -49.16 -19.63
N LYS A 22 -17.93 -49.17 -18.68
CA LYS A 22 -18.10 -48.59 -17.34
C LYS A 22 -17.33 -47.27 -17.11
N LYS A 23 -16.70 -46.71 -18.14
CA LYS A 23 -15.82 -45.52 -18.03
C LYS A 23 -16.29 -44.29 -18.81
N ARG A 24 -17.55 -44.24 -19.24
CA ARG A 24 -18.13 -43.09 -19.96
C ARG A 24 -19.51 -42.70 -19.42
N LYS A 25 -19.56 -42.58 -18.10
CA LYS A 25 -20.57 -41.82 -17.35
C LYS A 25 -19.88 -41.41 -16.03
N ARG A 26 -18.77 -40.66 -16.15
CA ARG A 26 -18.31 -39.83 -15.02
C ARG A 26 -19.41 -38.79 -14.87
N SER A 27 -20.20 -38.98 -13.83
CA SER A 27 -21.21 -38.05 -13.35
C SER A 27 -20.60 -36.65 -13.32
N LYS A 28 -21.44 -35.70 -13.71
CA LYS A 28 -21.21 -34.26 -13.69
C LYS A 28 -21.32 -33.72 -12.25
N ASP A 29 -20.82 -34.52 -11.30
CA ASP A 29 -20.85 -34.32 -9.85
C ASP A 29 -19.41 -34.53 -9.36
N GLU A 30 -18.50 -33.66 -9.81
CA GLU A 30 -17.39 -33.30 -8.93
C GLU A 30 -18.05 -32.50 -7.82
N GLN A 31 -17.96 -33.01 -6.59
CA GLN A 31 -18.50 -32.41 -5.38
C GLN A 31 -18.22 -30.90 -5.41
N GLU A 32 -19.25 -30.07 -5.61
CA GLU A 32 -19.14 -28.68 -5.17
C GLU A 32 -18.80 -28.77 -3.69
N GLU A 33 -17.58 -28.39 -3.32
CA GLU A 33 -17.27 -28.13 -1.92
C GLU A 33 -18.36 -27.17 -1.42
N ASP A 34 -19.18 -27.64 -0.48
CA ASP A 34 -20.27 -26.86 0.08
C ASP A 34 -19.65 -25.78 0.96
N LEU A 35 -19.19 -24.71 0.31
CA LEU A 35 -18.52 -23.59 0.96
C LEU A 35 -19.53 -22.95 1.92
N PRO A 36 -19.22 -22.83 3.22
CA PRO A 36 -20.11 -22.21 4.20
C PRO A 36 -20.57 -20.83 3.74
N PHE A 37 -21.82 -20.44 4.04
CA PHE A 37 -22.41 -19.14 3.66
C PHE A 37 -22.58 -18.88 2.14
N LYS A 38 -22.13 -19.77 1.24
CA LYS A 38 -22.34 -19.63 -0.21
C LYS A 38 -23.82 -19.57 -0.59
N SER A 39 -24.68 -20.26 0.16
CA SER A 39 -26.14 -20.27 -0.06
C SER A 39 -26.85 -18.93 0.19
N ILE A 40 -26.19 -17.98 0.87
CA ILE A 40 -26.75 -16.66 1.19
C ILE A 40 -26.38 -15.62 0.11
N LEU A 41 -25.47 -15.96 -0.79
CA LEU A 41 -25.04 -15.08 -1.87
C LEU A 41 -26.16 -14.86 -2.89
N GLU A 42 -26.38 -13.59 -3.20
CA GLU A 42 -27.14 -13.21 -4.38
C GLU A 42 -26.33 -13.47 -5.66
N SER A 43 -26.99 -13.39 -6.82
CA SER A 43 -26.28 -13.48 -8.09
C SER A 43 -25.28 -12.34 -8.23
N ASP A 44 -24.16 -12.60 -8.90
CA ASP A 44 -23.12 -11.60 -9.15
C ASP A 44 -23.70 -10.31 -9.79
N ASP A 45 -24.67 -10.46 -10.70
CA ASP A 45 -25.36 -9.32 -11.32
C ASP A 45 -26.10 -8.42 -10.31
N ALA A 46 -26.75 -9.01 -9.30
CA ALA A 46 -27.44 -8.27 -8.25
C ALA A 46 -26.44 -7.49 -7.38
N ILE A 47 -25.35 -8.15 -6.99
CA ILE A 47 -24.27 -7.52 -6.21
C ILE A 47 -23.65 -6.36 -7.01
N LEU A 48 -23.41 -6.54 -8.31
CA LEU A 48 -22.89 -5.49 -9.18
C LEU A 48 -23.85 -4.31 -9.32
N GLN A 49 -25.16 -4.54 -9.34
CA GLN A 49 -26.15 -3.46 -9.34
C GLN A 49 -26.14 -2.66 -8.02
N LEU A 50 -26.02 -3.34 -6.87
CA LEU A 50 -25.87 -2.70 -5.57
C LEU A 50 -24.58 -1.87 -5.48
N LEU A 51 -23.47 -2.37 -6.02
CA LEU A 51 -22.22 -1.62 -6.06
C LEU A 51 -22.33 -0.38 -6.96
N LYS A 52 -22.95 -0.50 -8.15
CA LYS A 52 -23.17 0.63 -9.05
C LYS A 52 -24.02 1.71 -8.40
N SER A 53 -25.07 1.35 -7.67
CA SER A 53 -25.93 2.31 -6.98
C SER A 53 -25.19 3.02 -5.84
N TYR A 54 -24.37 2.29 -5.06
CA TYR A 54 -23.51 2.86 -4.02
C TYR A 54 -22.48 3.83 -4.58
N ILE A 55 -21.78 3.46 -5.66
CA ILE A 55 -20.77 4.33 -6.27
C ILE A 55 -21.43 5.58 -6.84
N SER A 56 -22.59 5.44 -7.48
CA SER A 56 -23.34 6.58 -8.02
C SER A 56 -23.78 7.54 -6.90
N SER A 57 -24.28 7.03 -5.77
CA SER A 57 -24.68 7.88 -4.64
C SER A 57 -23.49 8.56 -3.96
N SER A 58 -22.36 7.86 -3.83
CA SER A 58 -21.11 8.40 -3.29
C SER A 58 -20.52 9.51 -4.18
N LEU A 59 -20.57 9.35 -5.51
CA LEU A 59 -20.15 10.39 -6.45
C LEU A 59 -21.07 11.62 -6.41
N ILE A 60 -22.38 11.43 -6.22
CA ILE A 60 -23.36 12.52 -6.11
C ILE A 60 -23.18 13.28 -4.78
N SER A 61 -22.96 12.60 -3.66
CA SER A 61 -22.72 13.24 -2.37
C SER A 61 -21.40 14.03 -2.36
N ALA A 62 -20.36 13.54 -3.04
CA ALA A 62 -19.12 14.27 -3.27
C ALA A 62 -19.29 15.52 -4.15
N ALA A 63 -20.29 15.54 -5.05
CA ALA A 63 -20.58 16.68 -5.93
C ALA A 63 -21.60 17.68 -5.33
N GLY A 64 -22.44 17.25 -4.39
CA GLY A 64 -23.58 18.03 -3.85
C GLY A 64 -23.28 18.99 -2.69
N GLY A 65 -22.03 19.07 -2.22
CA GLY A 65 -21.62 19.91 -1.08
C GLY A 65 -21.51 21.42 -1.34
N GLY A 66 -21.92 21.92 -2.51
CA GLY A 66 -21.86 23.33 -2.86
C GLY A 66 -23.06 23.77 -3.68
N SER A 67 -24.11 24.27 -3.03
CA SER A 67 -25.21 24.96 -3.71
C SER A 67 -25.05 26.47 -3.53
N GLY A 68 -24.59 27.14 -4.60
CA GLY A 68 -24.60 28.60 -4.70
C GLY A 68 -23.59 29.17 -5.70
N ALA A 69 -24.08 29.45 -6.92
CA ALA A 69 -23.46 30.23 -7.99
C ALA A 69 -22.50 29.52 -8.97
N SER A 70 -22.91 29.62 -10.24
CA SER A 70 -22.20 29.30 -11.47
C SER A 70 -20.77 29.86 -11.54
N SER A 71 -19.78 28.97 -11.62
CA SER A 71 -18.65 29.05 -12.56
C SER A 71 -17.76 27.80 -12.41
N SER A 72 -17.17 27.40 -13.52
CA SER A 72 -16.29 26.23 -13.64
C SER A 72 -15.07 26.31 -12.73
N SER A 73 -15.05 25.54 -11.65
CA SER A 73 -13.83 25.06 -11.02
C SER A 73 -14.15 23.85 -10.14
N SER A 74 -13.51 22.71 -10.40
CA SER A 74 -13.45 21.58 -9.47
C SER A 74 -13.05 22.07 -8.07
N PRO A 75 -13.65 21.54 -6.98
CA PRO A 75 -13.26 21.93 -5.63
C PRO A 75 -11.77 21.62 -5.43
N LYS A 76 -10.98 22.65 -5.15
CA LYS A 76 -9.56 22.48 -4.80
C LYS A 76 -9.50 21.68 -3.49
N PRO A 77 -8.63 20.65 -3.40
CA PRO A 77 -8.44 19.95 -2.14
C PRO A 77 -7.96 20.94 -1.07
N LEU A 78 -8.57 20.90 0.13
CA LEU A 78 -8.13 21.73 1.26
C LEU A 78 -6.63 21.51 1.48
N THR A 79 -5.88 22.61 1.57
CA THR A 79 -4.45 22.60 1.88
C THR A 79 -4.24 23.06 3.32
N LEU A 80 -3.08 22.77 3.93
CA LEU A 80 -2.77 23.30 5.26
C LEU A 80 -2.78 24.83 5.30
N ALA A 81 -2.50 25.50 4.18
CA ALA A 81 -2.55 26.95 4.06
C ALA A 81 -3.99 27.51 4.19
N ASP A 82 -5.00 26.68 3.93
CA ASP A 82 -6.41 27.02 4.06
C ASP A 82 -6.94 26.81 5.50
N LEU A 83 -6.14 26.16 6.37
CA LEU A 83 -6.50 25.87 7.75
C LEU A 83 -5.82 26.85 8.72
N SER A 84 -6.61 27.46 9.60
CA SER A 84 -6.09 28.30 10.70
C SER A 84 -5.53 27.43 11.84
N LEU A 85 -4.43 26.73 11.56
CA LEU A 85 -3.76 25.84 12.51
C LEU A 85 -3.04 26.65 13.59
N SER A 86 -3.05 26.13 14.82
CA SER A 86 -2.38 26.76 15.98
C SER A 86 -0.85 26.71 15.91
N SER A 87 -0.27 26.02 14.93
CA SER A 87 1.17 25.84 14.74
C SER A 87 1.50 25.89 13.25
N SER A 88 2.60 26.56 12.90
CA SER A 88 3.14 26.50 11.54
C SER A 88 3.63 25.07 11.25
N CYS A 89 3.14 24.54 10.14
CA CYS A 89 3.38 23.16 9.72
C CYS A 89 4.25 23.16 8.46
N ARG A 90 5.19 22.22 8.42
CA ARG A 90 6.13 22.05 7.31
C ARG A 90 5.64 20.93 6.41
N GLU A 91 5.39 21.26 5.15
CA GLU A 91 5.15 20.29 4.08
C GLU A 91 6.31 20.32 3.09
N VAL A 92 6.55 19.17 2.47
CA VAL A 92 7.48 19.06 1.35
C VAL A 92 6.73 19.13 0.02
N ALA A 93 7.39 19.68 -0.99
CA ALA A 93 6.86 19.76 -2.34
C ALA A 93 7.71 18.93 -3.31
N ASP A 94 7.13 18.52 -4.44
CA ASP A 94 7.92 17.98 -5.53
C ASP A 94 8.74 19.10 -6.16
N LEU A 95 10.07 18.94 -6.17
CA LEU A 95 11.00 19.93 -6.70
C LEU A 95 11.69 19.39 -7.95
N SER A 96 11.90 20.28 -8.92
CA SER A 96 12.74 19.97 -10.08
C SER A 96 14.19 19.69 -9.65
N LEU A 97 14.94 18.92 -10.45
CA LEU A 97 16.34 18.63 -10.16
C LEU A 97 17.19 19.90 -10.01
N SER A 98 16.92 20.92 -10.82
CA SER A 98 17.57 22.24 -10.70
C SER A 98 17.22 22.92 -9.37
N SER A 99 15.96 22.85 -8.94
CA SER A 99 15.53 23.44 -7.67
C SER A 99 16.20 22.72 -6.48
N VAL A 100 16.31 21.40 -6.52
CA VAL A 100 17.01 20.60 -5.50
C VAL A 100 18.49 20.98 -5.45
N GLN A 101 19.16 21.12 -6.61
CA GLN A 101 20.56 21.57 -6.68
C GLN A 101 20.73 22.95 -6.05
N THR A 102 19.93 23.93 -6.45
CA THR A 102 19.99 25.28 -5.90
C THR A 102 19.73 25.31 -4.39
N ALA A 103 18.81 24.48 -3.89
CA ALA A 103 18.54 24.35 -2.46
C ALA A 103 19.76 23.79 -1.70
N ILE A 104 20.41 22.75 -2.22
CA ILE A 104 21.64 22.19 -1.63
C ILE A 104 22.75 23.24 -1.63
N GLU A 105 22.99 23.90 -2.76
CA GLU A 105 24.03 24.94 -2.89
C GLU A 105 23.79 26.10 -1.93
N THR A 106 22.54 26.52 -1.77
CA THR A 106 22.16 27.58 -0.81
C THR A 106 22.52 27.19 0.62
N VAL A 107 22.19 25.96 1.03
CA VAL A 107 22.53 25.44 2.37
C VAL A 107 24.05 25.41 2.57
N ILE A 108 24.81 24.93 1.57
CA ILE A 108 26.27 24.85 1.66
C ILE A 108 26.93 26.25 1.69
N VAL A 109 26.43 27.20 0.90
CA VAL A 109 26.92 28.59 0.92
C VAL A 109 26.65 29.27 2.27
N GLN A 110 25.47 29.03 2.87
CA GLN A 110 25.15 29.53 4.20
C GLN A 110 26.11 28.96 5.26
N ILE A 111 26.41 27.67 5.19
CA ILE A 111 27.37 27.02 6.08
C ILE A 111 28.78 27.58 5.89
N ALA A 112 29.22 27.77 4.64
CA ALA A 112 30.53 28.34 4.36
C ALA A 112 30.66 29.75 4.95
N ARG A 113 29.61 30.58 4.83
CA ARG A 113 29.57 31.91 5.47
C ARG A 113 29.65 31.82 7.00
N SER A 114 28.90 30.91 7.63
CA SER A 114 28.95 30.65 9.08
C SER A 114 30.35 30.26 9.55
N ILE A 115 31.05 29.41 8.79
CA ILE A 115 32.44 29.02 9.10
C ILE A 115 33.38 30.22 8.99
N LEU A 116 33.27 31.02 7.93
CA LEU A 116 34.10 32.20 7.72
C LEU A 116 33.84 33.30 8.77
N ALA A 117 32.62 33.38 9.30
CA ALA A 117 32.26 34.30 10.39
C ALA A 117 32.75 33.82 11.77
N GLY A 118 33.21 32.57 11.90
CA GLY A 118 33.64 31.99 13.17
C GLY A 118 32.53 31.33 14.00
N ASP A 119 31.30 31.29 13.50
CA ASP A 119 30.14 30.66 14.16
C ASP A 119 30.18 29.11 14.07
N GLY A 120 31.10 28.58 13.25
CA GLY A 120 31.36 27.16 13.10
C GLY A 120 30.43 26.46 12.10
N PHE A 121 30.51 25.13 12.06
CA PHE A 121 29.77 24.29 11.13
C PHE A 121 28.62 23.57 11.85
N SER A 122 27.38 23.84 11.46
CA SER A 122 26.20 23.12 11.95
C SER A 122 25.11 23.01 10.87
N PHE A 123 24.23 22.01 11.02
CA PHE A 123 22.97 21.95 10.28
C PHE A 123 21.78 22.25 11.20
N SER A 124 20.81 23.01 10.70
CA SER A 124 19.48 23.13 11.31
C SER A 124 18.55 22.09 10.68
N VAL A 125 18.13 21.09 11.46
CA VAL A 125 17.35 19.94 10.98
C VAL A 125 15.97 19.93 11.62
N PRO A 126 14.87 19.92 10.86
CA PRO A 126 13.53 19.75 11.41
C PRO A 126 13.42 18.46 12.24
N SER A 127 12.86 18.57 13.45
CA SER A 127 12.72 17.44 14.37
C SER A 127 11.60 16.52 13.90
N ARG A 128 11.89 15.24 13.62
CA ARG A 128 10.87 14.24 13.26
C ARG A 128 10.34 13.42 14.44
N ALA A 129 10.63 13.83 15.68
CA ALA A 129 10.15 13.14 16.87
C ALA A 129 8.62 13.18 16.97
N ALA A 130 8.01 12.19 17.64
CA ALA A 130 6.56 12.11 17.83
C ALA A 130 5.95 13.38 18.47
N SER A 131 6.70 14.04 19.36
CA SER A 131 6.28 15.31 19.98
C SER A 131 6.18 16.48 19.00
N ASN A 132 6.79 16.37 17.82
CA ASN A 132 6.74 17.37 16.76
C ASN A 132 5.79 16.99 15.61
N GLN A 133 5.02 15.92 15.78
CA GLN A 133 4.00 15.48 14.82
C GLN A 133 2.63 15.96 15.30
N LEU A 134 1.76 16.27 14.35
CA LEU A 134 0.38 16.67 14.60
C LEU A 134 -0.52 15.93 13.62
N TYR A 135 -1.57 15.27 14.11
CA TYR A 135 -2.63 14.80 13.23
C TYR A 135 -3.61 15.96 12.96
N VAL A 136 -3.93 16.19 11.70
CA VAL A 136 -4.86 17.23 11.23
C VAL A 136 -6.16 16.55 10.83
N PRO A 137 -7.22 16.60 11.66
CA PRO A 137 -8.47 15.87 11.42
C PRO A 137 -9.16 16.26 10.12
N GLU A 138 -9.05 17.50 9.69
CA GLU A 138 -9.69 18.06 8.50
C GLU A 138 -9.13 17.44 7.20
N LEU A 139 -7.84 17.09 7.22
CA LEU A 139 -7.15 16.50 6.06
C LEU A 139 -6.94 14.99 6.19
N ASP A 140 -7.26 14.42 7.35
CA ASP A 140 -6.98 13.03 7.71
C ASP A 140 -5.50 12.67 7.49
N ARG A 141 -4.59 13.52 7.99
CA ARG A 141 -3.13 13.41 7.73
C ARG A 141 -2.30 13.74 8.96
N ILE A 142 -1.16 13.07 9.11
CA ILE A 142 -0.13 13.44 10.09
C ILE A 142 0.86 14.40 9.43
N VAL A 143 1.06 15.58 10.02
CA VAL A 143 1.96 16.66 9.54
C VAL A 143 3.07 16.97 10.55
N LEU A 144 4.12 17.64 10.09
CA LEU A 144 5.26 18.02 10.91
C LEU A 144 5.17 19.48 11.36
N LYS A 145 5.34 19.77 12.65
CA LYS A 145 5.41 21.14 13.17
C LYS A 145 6.82 21.74 12.96
N ASP A 146 6.96 23.06 13.16
CA ASP A 146 8.20 23.79 12.84
C ASP A 146 9.38 23.70 13.83
N LYS A 147 9.39 22.74 14.76
CA LYS A 147 10.54 22.59 15.67
C LYS A 147 11.77 22.06 14.92
N SER A 148 12.88 22.76 15.01
CA SER A 148 14.18 22.30 14.51
C SER A 148 15.15 21.93 15.64
N THR A 149 16.20 21.21 15.27
CA THR A 149 17.33 20.84 16.12
C THR A 149 18.62 21.20 15.41
N ILE A 150 19.54 21.85 16.12
CA ILE A 150 20.85 22.20 15.58
C ILE A 150 21.81 21.04 15.81
N ARG A 151 22.55 20.65 14.77
CA ARG A 151 23.55 19.57 14.81
C ARG A 151 24.94 20.13 14.52
N PRO A 152 25.65 20.65 15.54
CA PRO A 152 26.98 21.20 15.35
C PRO A 152 28.02 20.10 15.11
N PHE A 153 28.91 20.32 14.16
CA PHE A 153 30.03 19.42 13.86
C PHE A 153 30.99 19.27 15.03
N ALA A 154 31.20 20.34 15.81
CA ALA A 154 32.12 20.35 16.95
C ALA A 154 31.62 19.53 18.16
N SER A 155 30.36 19.07 18.17
CA SER A 155 29.81 18.27 19.27
C SER A 155 29.99 16.78 19.02
N VAL A 156 30.52 16.07 20.02
CA VAL A 156 30.71 14.61 20.01
C VAL A 156 29.41 13.85 19.75
N SER A 157 28.27 14.36 20.23
CA SER A 157 26.97 13.69 20.08
C SER A 157 26.37 13.82 18.68
N SER A 158 26.78 14.81 17.89
CA SER A 158 26.19 15.12 16.58
C SER A 158 27.16 15.08 15.41
N VAL A 159 28.48 15.11 15.65
CA VAL A 159 29.54 15.11 14.63
C VAL A 159 29.30 14.05 13.55
N ARG A 160 29.00 12.81 13.96
CA ARG A 160 28.75 11.69 13.04
C ARG A 160 27.54 11.94 12.14
N LYS A 161 26.42 12.39 12.72
CA LYS A 161 25.20 12.71 11.95
C LYS A 161 25.43 13.87 10.99
N THR A 162 26.16 14.90 11.42
CA THR A 162 26.55 16.04 10.59
C THR A 162 27.41 15.58 9.41
N THR A 163 28.42 14.73 9.63
CA THR A 163 29.25 14.16 8.55
C THR A 163 28.43 13.34 7.55
N ILE A 164 27.54 12.47 8.03
CA ILE A 164 26.64 11.68 7.17
C ILE A 164 25.73 12.61 6.35
N THR A 165 25.21 13.68 6.95
CA THR A 165 24.36 14.67 6.26
C THR A 165 25.11 15.35 5.13
N THR A 166 26.34 15.81 5.37
CA THR A 166 27.20 16.41 4.32
C THR A 166 27.47 15.43 3.19
N ARG A 167 27.78 14.16 3.53
CA ARG A 167 28.05 13.13 2.53
C ARG A 167 26.82 12.85 1.66
N ILE A 168 25.65 12.74 2.26
CA ILE A 168 24.39 12.52 1.53
C ILE A 168 24.05 13.71 0.63
N LEU A 169 24.18 14.95 1.12
CA LEU A 169 23.98 16.16 0.30
C LEU A 169 24.92 16.18 -0.92
N ALA A 170 26.20 15.84 -0.75
CA ALA A 170 27.16 15.77 -1.85
C ALA A 170 26.79 14.68 -2.88
N LEU A 171 26.35 13.49 -2.41
CA LEU A 171 25.89 12.43 -3.30
C LEU A 171 24.66 12.86 -4.09
N ILE A 172 23.64 13.42 -3.42
CA ILE A 172 22.40 13.89 -4.07
C ILE A 172 22.72 14.97 -5.10
N HIS A 173 23.56 15.95 -4.77
CA HIS A 173 23.99 16.98 -5.72
C HIS A 173 24.60 16.37 -6.99
N GLN A 174 25.47 15.36 -6.83
CA GLN A 174 26.05 14.62 -7.95
C GLN A 174 25.00 13.83 -8.76
N LEU A 175 24.01 13.21 -8.09
CA LEU A 175 22.90 12.51 -8.77
C LEU A 175 22.05 13.46 -9.61
N CYS A 176 21.73 14.64 -9.07
CA CYS A 176 21.01 15.67 -9.79
C CYS A 176 21.82 16.18 -11.00
N LEU A 177 23.14 16.43 -10.84
CA LEU A 177 24.00 16.91 -11.92
C LEU A 177 24.10 15.92 -13.09
N ARG A 178 24.17 14.63 -12.78
CA ARG A 178 24.27 13.56 -13.78
C ARG A 178 22.91 13.10 -14.31
N ASN A 179 21.82 13.58 -13.72
CA ASN A 179 20.45 13.13 -14.00
C ASN A 179 20.32 11.59 -13.93
N ILE A 180 20.85 10.99 -12.85
CA ILE A 180 20.77 9.54 -12.61
C ILE A 180 20.04 9.26 -11.31
N HIS A 181 19.44 8.07 -11.23
CA HIS A 181 18.79 7.56 -10.03
C HIS A 181 19.62 6.45 -9.38
N VAL A 182 19.57 6.38 -8.05
CA VAL A 182 20.32 5.39 -7.26
C VAL A 182 19.41 4.80 -6.18
N THR A 183 19.56 3.51 -5.88
CA THR A 183 18.76 2.90 -4.81
C THR A 183 19.32 3.25 -3.44
N LYS A 184 18.49 3.16 -2.39
CA LYS A 184 18.95 3.31 -1.00
C LYS A 184 20.13 2.40 -0.64
N ARG A 185 20.15 1.17 -1.15
CA ARG A 185 21.23 0.21 -0.91
C ARG A 185 22.50 0.64 -1.61
N ASP A 186 22.41 1.04 -2.87
CA ASP A 186 23.57 1.53 -3.60
C ASP A 186 24.16 2.77 -2.93
N LEU A 187 23.30 3.70 -2.47
CA LEU A 187 23.71 4.86 -1.68
C LEU A 187 24.44 4.43 -0.40
N PHE A 188 23.91 3.46 0.35
CA PHE A 188 24.58 2.90 1.52
C PHE A 188 25.94 2.27 1.19
N TYR A 189 26.07 1.57 0.06
CA TYR A 189 27.34 0.95 -0.34
C TYR A 189 28.41 1.96 -0.80
N THR A 190 28.05 3.22 -1.08
CA THR A 190 29.05 4.26 -1.41
C THR A 190 30.00 4.57 -0.25
N ASP A 191 29.57 4.34 1.00
CA ASP A 191 30.40 4.58 2.19
C ASP A 191 29.95 3.76 3.42
N VAL A 192 30.04 2.44 3.30
CA VAL A 192 29.62 1.50 4.36
C VAL A 192 30.31 1.77 5.69
N LYS A 193 31.58 2.21 5.67
CA LYS A 193 32.33 2.52 6.90
C LYS A 193 31.77 3.75 7.60
N LEU A 194 31.39 4.77 6.85
CA LEU A 194 30.77 5.96 7.40
C LEU A 194 29.34 5.66 7.89
N PHE A 195 28.52 4.97 7.12
CA PHE A 195 27.11 4.76 7.48
C PHE A 195 26.92 3.68 8.56
N GLN A 196 27.74 2.62 8.53
CA GLN A 196 27.67 1.40 9.37
C GLN A 196 26.37 0.59 9.21
N ASP A 197 25.23 1.24 9.34
CA ASP A 197 23.90 0.66 9.22
C ASP A 197 23.05 1.48 8.24
N GLN A 198 22.32 0.79 7.36
CA GLN A 198 21.42 1.38 6.39
C GLN A 198 20.34 2.24 7.07
N THR A 199 19.91 1.88 8.29
CA THR A 199 18.96 2.68 9.07
C THR A 199 19.46 4.10 9.32
N GLN A 200 20.78 4.29 9.47
CA GLN A 200 21.37 5.61 9.70
C GLN A 200 21.36 6.47 8.43
N SER A 201 21.72 5.90 7.28
CA SER A 201 21.66 6.61 6.00
C SER A 201 20.23 6.96 5.62
N ASP A 202 19.28 6.03 5.82
CA ASP A 202 17.85 6.26 5.57
C ASP A 202 17.30 7.38 6.47
N ALA A 203 17.65 7.37 7.76
CA ALA A 203 17.21 8.42 8.68
C ALA A 203 17.74 9.80 8.27
N VAL A 204 19.00 9.91 7.83
CA VAL A 204 19.56 11.20 7.39
C VAL A 204 19.04 11.62 6.03
N LEU A 205 18.76 10.68 5.12
CA LEU A 205 18.12 10.98 3.83
C LEU A 205 16.76 11.67 4.04
N ASP A 206 15.99 11.21 5.02
CA ASP A 206 14.71 11.81 5.38
C ASP A 206 14.87 13.21 5.99
N ASP A 207 15.91 13.38 6.81
CA ASP A 207 16.26 14.69 7.39
C ASP A 207 16.62 15.67 6.28
N VAL A 208 17.39 15.24 5.26
CA VAL A 208 17.75 16.04 4.08
C VAL A 208 16.51 16.44 3.28
N SER A 209 15.59 15.51 3.02
CA SER A 209 14.31 15.81 2.37
C SER A 209 13.53 16.90 3.12
N CYS A 210 13.46 16.82 4.45
CA CYS A 210 12.82 17.84 5.28
C CYS A 210 13.58 19.18 5.28
N MET A 211 14.92 19.15 5.32
CA MET A 211 15.76 20.34 5.31
C MET A 211 15.64 21.12 4.01
N LEU A 212 15.60 20.41 2.87
CA LEU A 212 15.46 21.01 1.54
C LEU A 212 14.00 21.34 1.20
N GLY A 213 13.03 20.83 1.96
CA GLY A 213 11.61 21.05 1.69
C GLY A 213 11.09 20.28 0.47
N CYS A 214 11.73 19.17 0.11
CA CYS A 214 11.40 18.41 -1.09
C CYS A 214 10.99 16.97 -0.78
N THR A 215 10.17 16.35 -1.64
CA THR A 215 9.83 14.93 -1.51
C THR A 215 11.07 14.04 -1.65
N ARG A 216 10.98 12.79 -1.19
CA ARG A 216 12.09 11.83 -1.38
C ARG A 216 12.35 11.53 -2.86
N SER A 217 11.29 11.49 -3.66
CA SER A 217 11.38 11.26 -5.11
C SER A 217 12.22 12.34 -5.79
N SER A 218 12.16 13.59 -5.30
CA SER A 218 12.94 14.72 -5.82
C SER A 218 14.46 14.56 -5.61
N LEU A 219 14.91 13.71 -4.68
CA LEU A 219 16.33 13.51 -4.36
C LEU A 219 17.04 12.52 -5.30
N ASN A 220 16.34 11.95 -6.29
CA ASN A 220 16.84 10.86 -7.14
C ASN A 220 17.31 9.60 -6.39
N VAL A 221 16.90 9.43 -5.13
CA VAL A 221 17.16 8.22 -4.33
C VAL A 221 15.88 7.41 -4.20
N ILE A 222 15.85 6.23 -4.83
CA ILE A 222 14.65 5.41 -4.95
C ILE A 222 14.71 4.22 -3.98
N ALA A 223 13.56 3.83 -3.43
CA ALA A 223 13.44 2.60 -2.64
C ALA A 223 13.37 1.37 -3.56
N ALA A 224 13.78 0.21 -3.05
CA ALA A 224 13.51 -1.04 -3.75
C ALA A 224 12.00 -1.29 -3.77
N GLU A 225 11.46 -1.45 -4.96
CA GLU A 225 10.02 -1.60 -5.17
C GLU A 225 9.59 -3.04 -4.99
N LYS A 226 8.38 -3.20 -4.47
CA LYS A 226 7.76 -4.52 -4.31
C LYS A 226 6.28 -4.53 -4.69
N GLY A 227 5.75 -3.36 -5.04
CA GLY A 227 4.37 -3.17 -5.45
C GLY A 227 4.02 -3.90 -6.74
N VAL A 228 2.84 -4.50 -6.77
CA VAL A 228 2.32 -5.17 -7.97
C VAL A 228 0.84 -4.80 -8.14
N VAL A 229 0.43 -4.61 -9.38
CA VAL A 229 -0.96 -4.34 -9.78
C VAL A 229 -1.45 -5.34 -10.84
N VAL A 230 -2.71 -5.77 -10.72
CA VAL A 230 -3.43 -6.56 -11.74
C VAL A 230 -4.89 -6.12 -11.79
N GLY A 231 -5.54 -6.32 -12.93
CA GLY A 231 -6.99 -6.12 -13.05
C GLY A 231 -7.36 -5.10 -14.12
N ARG A 232 -8.54 -4.50 -13.97
CA ARG A 232 -9.18 -3.62 -14.95
C ARG A 232 -8.50 -2.24 -15.03
N LEU A 233 -7.22 -2.19 -15.39
CA LEU A 233 -6.44 -0.96 -15.50
C LEU A 233 -5.57 -0.98 -16.76
N ILE A 234 -5.56 0.13 -17.48
CA ILE A 234 -4.61 0.43 -18.53
C ILE A 234 -3.96 1.77 -18.20
N PHE A 235 -2.64 1.89 -18.31
CA PHE A 235 -1.94 3.15 -18.07
C PHE A 235 -0.72 3.29 -18.99
N SER A 236 -0.28 4.52 -19.24
CA SER A 236 0.96 4.78 -19.97
C SER A 236 2.14 4.83 -18.99
N ASP A 237 3.25 4.15 -19.29
CA ASP A 237 4.53 4.28 -18.61
C ASP A 237 5.57 4.76 -19.61
N ASN A 238 6.00 6.03 -19.49
CA ASN A 238 7.00 6.61 -20.39
C ASN A 238 6.63 6.50 -21.89
N GLY A 239 5.33 6.58 -22.20
CA GLY A 239 4.78 6.49 -23.57
C GLY A 239 4.31 5.09 -23.98
N ASP A 240 4.68 4.05 -23.23
CA ASP A 240 4.25 2.67 -23.51
C ASP A 240 2.94 2.37 -22.77
N MET A 241 1.91 1.95 -23.51
CA MET A 241 0.63 1.56 -22.92
C MET A 241 0.70 0.16 -22.32
N ILE A 242 0.39 0.05 -21.02
CA ILE A 242 0.43 -1.17 -20.25
C ILE A 242 -0.99 -1.60 -19.90
N ASP A 243 -1.38 -2.81 -20.30
CA ASP A 243 -2.69 -3.41 -20.02
C ASP A 243 -2.58 -4.43 -18.86
N CYS A 244 -3.00 -4.04 -17.66
CA CYS A 244 -2.95 -4.87 -16.46
C CYS A 244 -3.93 -6.05 -16.47
N THR A 245 -4.84 -6.14 -17.45
CA THR A 245 -5.77 -7.28 -17.57
C THR A 245 -5.11 -8.52 -18.17
N LYS A 246 -3.95 -8.35 -18.84
CA LYS A 246 -3.26 -9.41 -19.60
C LYS A 246 -1.91 -9.82 -19.02
N MET A 247 -1.64 -9.50 -17.75
CA MET A 247 -0.33 -9.71 -17.12
C MET A 247 -0.19 -11.06 -16.39
N GLY A 248 -1.15 -11.97 -16.55
CA GLY A 248 -1.17 -13.26 -15.83
C GLY A 248 -1.31 -13.08 -14.31
N MET A 249 -0.92 -14.10 -13.54
CA MET A 249 -0.99 -14.08 -12.06
C MET A 249 0.04 -13.14 -11.43
N GLY A 250 1.17 -12.93 -12.11
CA GLY A 250 2.28 -12.11 -11.61
C GLY A 250 1.97 -10.62 -11.61
N GLY A 251 0.97 -10.17 -12.37
CA GLY A 251 0.65 -8.75 -12.50
C GLY A 251 1.78 -7.92 -13.10
N LYS A 252 1.58 -6.60 -13.13
CA LYS A 252 2.61 -5.62 -13.50
C LYS A 252 3.25 -5.07 -12.22
N ALA A 253 4.57 -5.10 -12.14
CA ALA A 253 5.30 -4.38 -11.10
C ALA A 253 5.04 -2.88 -11.24
N ILE A 254 4.73 -2.21 -10.13
CA ILE A 254 4.49 -0.77 -10.10
C ILE A 254 5.80 -0.06 -10.48
N PRO A 255 5.78 0.94 -11.39
CA PRO A 255 6.98 1.67 -11.78
C PRO A 255 7.54 2.56 -10.64
N PRO A 256 8.88 2.75 -10.58
CA PRO A 256 9.55 3.55 -9.54
C PRO A 256 9.30 5.03 -9.68
N ASN A 257 9.08 5.46 -10.91
CA ASN A 257 8.86 6.85 -11.23
C ASN A 257 7.39 7.05 -11.62
N ILE A 258 6.57 7.30 -10.60
CA ILE A 258 5.13 7.51 -10.77
C ILE A 258 4.81 8.78 -11.58
N ASP A 259 5.75 9.73 -11.69
CA ASP A 259 5.57 10.94 -12.50
C ASP A 259 5.53 10.62 -14.01
N ARG A 260 6.14 9.51 -14.42
CA ARG A 260 6.09 9.02 -15.82
C ARG A 260 4.86 8.19 -16.13
N VAL A 261 4.08 7.88 -15.09
CA VAL A 261 2.81 7.17 -15.23
C VAL A 261 1.74 8.20 -15.61
N GLY A 262 0.93 7.88 -16.61
CA GLY A 262 -0.13 8.76 -17.11
C GLY A 262 -1.27 7.98 -17.75
N ASP A 263 -2.24 8.71 -18.26
CA ASP A 263 -3.35 8.19 -19.07
C ASP A 263 -4.03 6.96 -18.47
N MET A 264 -4.32 6.98 -17.17
CA MET A 264 -4.98 5.87 -16.49
C MET A 264 -6.42 5.72 -16.99
N GLN A 265 -6.74 4.56 -17.52
CA GLN A 265 -8.07 4.19 -18.00
C GLN A 265 -8.53 2.90 -17.33
N SER A 266 -9.79 2.87 -16.92
CA SER A 266 -10.36 1.74 -16.19
C SER A 266 -11.88 1.72 -16.32
N ASP A 267 -12.45 0.53 -16.40
CA ASP A 267 -13.87 0.25 -16.20
C ASP A 267 -14.13 -0.48 -14.86
N ALA A 268 -13.18 -0.42 -13.94
CA ALA A 268 -13.34 -0.93 -12.59
C ALA A 268 -14.40 -0.15 -11.80
N MET A 269 -15.01 -0.82 -10.84
CA MET A 269 -15.91 -0.22 -9.85
C MET A 269 -15.17 0.21 -8.57
N PHE A 270 -14.08 -0.46 -8.23
CA PHE A 270 -13.30 -0.17 -7.02
C PHE A 270 -11.85 -0.64 -7.18
N ILE A 271 -10.99 -0.14 -6.28
CA ILE A 271 -9.61 -0.60 -6.11
C ILE A 271 -9.57 -1.46 -4.86
N LEU A 272 -9.12 -2.71 -5.00
CA LEU A 272 -8.90 -3.65 -3.91
C LEU A 272 -7.43 -3.64 -3.51
N LEU A 273 -7.13 -3.03 -2.37
CA LEU A 273 -5.81 -3.04 -1.76
C LEU A 273 -5.64 -4.29 -0.90
N VAL A 274 -4.69 -5.16 -1.22
CA VAL A 274 -4.46 -6.43 -0.53
C VAL A 274 -3.08 -6.41 0.14
N GLU A 275 -3.04 -6.62 1.44
CA GLU A 275 -1.78 -6.65 2.20
C GLU A 275 -0.89 -7.83 1.79
N LYS A 276 -1.42 -9.04 1.86
CA LYS A 276 -0.63 -10.28 1.76
C LYS A 276 -0.47 -10.73 0.31
N ASP A 277 0.76 -11.00 -0.11
CA ASP A 277 1.08 -11.46 -1.48
C ASP A 277 0.34 -12.76 -1.84
N ALA A 278 0.20 -13.68 -0.88
CA ALA A 278 -0.52 -14.93 -1.11
C ALA A 278 -2.02 -14.72 -1.42
N ALA A 279 -2.68 -13.79 -0.73
CA ALA A 279 -4.08 -13.45 -0.99
C ALA A 279 -4.23 -12.75 -2.34
N TYR A 280 -3.28 -11.87 -2.69
CA TYR A 280 -3.20 -11.23 -4.00
C TYR A 280 -3.08 -12.28 -5.13
N ILE A 281 -2.13 -13.22 -5.02
CA ILE A 281 -1.92 -14.27 -6.03
C ILE A 281 -3.18 -15.11 -6.22
N ARG A 282 -3.86 -15.48 -5.12
CA ARG A 282 -5.12 -16.24 -5.19
C ARG A 282 -6.20 -15.49 -5.97
N LEU A 283 -6.40 -14.19 -5.67
CA LEU A 283 -7.39 -13.36 -6.35
C LEU A 283 -7.03 -13.13 -7.83
N ALA A 284 -5.74 -13.05 -8.15
CA ALA A 284 -5.25 -12.93 -9.51
C ALA A 284 -5.46 -14.24 -10.32
N GLU A 285 -5.24 -15.39 -9.70
CA GLU A 285 -5.47 -16.73 -10.26
C GLU A 285 -6.94 -16.97 -10.57
N ASP A 286 -7.83 -16.67 -9.61
CA ASP A 286 -9.28 -16.77 -9.77
C ASP A 286 -9.86 -15.67 -10.70
N ARG A 287 -9.02 -14.75 -11.18
CA ARG A 287 -9.41 -13.58 -11.98
C ARG A 287 -10.59 -12.82 -11.38
N PHE A 288 -10.54 -12.61 -10.07
CA PHE A 288 -11.60 -11.91 -9.32
C PHE A 288 -11.98 -10.56 -9.96
N TYR A 289 -10.97 -9.85 -10.50
CA TYR A 289 -11.13 -8.59 -11.22
C TYR A 289 -11.98 -8.66 -12.51
N ASN A 290 -12.26 -9.84 -13.05
CA ASN A 290 -13.19 -10.02 -14.17
C ASN A 290 -14.62 -10.32 -13.70
N ARG A 291 -14.77 -11.07 -12.59
CA ARG A 291 -16.07 -11.38 -11.98
C ARG A 291 -16.67 -10.14 -11.34
N PHE A 292 -15.87 -9.45 -10.53
CA PHE A 292 -16.18 -8.14 -9.97
C PHE A 292 -15.19 -7.13 -10.54
N PRO A 293 -15.60 -6.25 -11.48
CA PRO A 293 -14.71 -5.31 -12.14
C PRO A 293 -13.94 -4.45 -11.12
N CYS A 294 -12.66 -4.76 -10.91
CA CYS A 294 -11.82 -4.07 -9.94
C CYS A 294 -10.35 -4.04 -10.37
N ILE A 295 -9.57 -3.21 -9.68
CA ILE A 295 -8.10 -3.17 -9.77
C ILE A 295 -7.56 -3.72 -8.46
N ILE A 296 -6.70 -4.72 -8.50
CA ILE A 296 -6.11 -5.32 -7.30
C ILE A 296 -4.65 -4.86 -7.19
N VAL A 297 -4.29 -4.32 -6.01
CA VAL A 297 -2.96 -3.77 -5.74
C VAL A 297 -2.41 -4.40 -4.47
N THR A 298 -1.14 -4.78 -4.47
CA THR A 298 -0.45 -5.22 -3.25
C THR A 298 0.93 -4.59 -3.13
N ALA A 299 1.35 -4.29 -1.89
CA ALA A 299 2.73 -3.95 -1.55
C ALA A 299 3.45 -5.08 -0.81
N LYS A 300 2.87 -6.28 -0.72
CA LYS A 300 3.43 -7.43 0.01
C LYS A 300 3.80 -7.05 1.45
N GLY A 301 2.79 -6.65 2.23
CA GLY A 301 2.92 -6.12 3.59
C GLY A 301 3.04 -4.60 3.62
N GLN A 302 3.99 -4.08 4.41
CA GLN A 302 4.16 -2.62 4.62
C GLN A 302 4.42 -1.89 3.28
N PRO A 303 3.67 -0.83 2.96
CA PRO A 303 3.83 -0.13 1.69
C PRO A 303 5.17 0.56 1.50
N ASP A 304 5.71 0.44 0.30
CA ASP A 304 6.74 1.32 -0.26
C ASP A 304 6.14 2.62 -0.82
N VAL A 305 7.00 3.60 -1.08
CA VAL A 305 6.61 4.95 -1.52
C VAL A 305 5.93 4.91 -2.88
N ALA A 306 6.46 4.13 -3.83
CA ALA A 306 5.92 4.01 -5.18
C ALA A 306 4.48 3.46 -5.17
N THR A 307 4.21 2.39 -4.41
CA THR A 307 2.85 1.84 -4.30
C THR A 307 1.85 2.83 -3.70
N ARG A 308 2.26 3.64 -2.72
CA ARG A 308 1.40 4.68 -2.12
C ARG A 308 1.08 5.79 -3.11
N LEU A 309 2.09 6.28 -3.83
CA LEU A 309 1.93 7.29 -4.87
C LEU A 309 1.03 6.76 -6.00
N PHE A 310 1.26 5.52 -6.44
CA PHE A 310 0.47 4.88 -7.49
C PHE A 310 -1.00 4.71 -7.07
N LEU A 311 -1.26 4.21 -5.86
CA LEU A 311 -2.62 4.07 -5.32
C LEU A 311 -3.35 5.40 -5.25
N ARG A 312 -2.67 6.44 -4.76
CA ARG A 312 -3.24 7.79 -4.70
C ARG A 312 -3.55 8.32 -6.09
N LYS A 313 -2.63 8.18 -7.04
CA LYS A 313 -2.80 8.62 -8.42
C LYS A 313 -4.00 7.93 -9.08
N MET A 314 -4.11 6.61 -8.92
CA MET A 314 -5.29 5.85 -9.38
C MET A 314 -6.58 6.35 -8.74
N LYS A 315 -6.62 6.58 -7.41
CA LYS A 315 -7.81 7.11 -6.75
C LYS A 315 -8.18 8.49 -7.29
N MET A 316 -7.21 9.38 -7.50
CA MET A 316 -7.46 10.75 -7.95
C MET A 316 -7.89 10.83 -9.42
N GLU A 317 -7.26 10.07 -10.31
CA GLU A 317 -7.55 10.08 -11.75
C GLU A 317 -8.83 9.30 -12.08
N LEU A 318 -9.00 8.11 -11.49
CA LEU A 318 -10.14 7.24 -11.78
C LEU A 318 -11.36 7.50 -10.88
N LYS A 319 -11.18 8.23 -9.77
CA LYS A 319 -12.24 8.52 -8.77
C LYS A 319 -12.93 7.27 -8.23
N LEU A 320 -12.17 6.18 -8.09
CA LEU A 320 -12.67 4.90 -7.60
C LEU A 320 -12.53 4.80 -6.07
N PRO A 321 -13.49 4.17 -5.37
CA PRO A 321 -13.35 3.83 -3.97
C PRO A 321 -12.22 2.81 -3.77
N VAL A 322 -11.51 2.93 -2.66
CA VAL A 322 -10.44 2.00 -2.28
C VAL A 322 -10.91 1.16 -1.11
N LEU A 323 -10.98 -0.15 -1.31
CA LEU A 323 -11.32 -1.14 -0.30
C LEU A 323 -10.05 -1.89 0.10
N ALA A 324 -9.74 -1.95 1.39
CA ALA A 324 -8.53 -2.58 1.89
C ALA A 324 -8.80 -3.90 2.61
N LEU A 325 -8.06 -4.93 2.20
CA LEU A 325 -8.02 -6.25 2.80
C LEU A 325 -6.66 -6.46 3.48
N VAL A 326 -6.66 -6.48 4.81
CA VAL A 326 -5.51 -6.61 5.70
C VAL A 326 -5.71 -7.79 6.68
N ASP A 327 -4.63 -8.26 7.30
CA ASP A 327 -4.71 -9.29 8.34
C ASP A 327 -5.47 -8.75 9.58
N SER A 328 -6.18 -9.64 10.30
CA SER A 328 -6.95 -9.28 11.50
C SER A 328 -6.03 -9.19 12.72
N ASP A 329 -5.13 -8.21 12.71
CA ASP A 329 -4.21 -7.90 13.79
C ASP A 329 -3.90 -6.38 13.86
N PRO A 330 -3.23 -5.90 14.93
CA PRO A 330 -2.88 -4.48 15.04
C PRO A 330 -1.92 -4.00 13.94
N TYR A 331 -1.10 -4.89 13.37
CA TYR A 331 -0.18 -4.53 12.29
C TYR A 331 -0.90 -4.31 10.97
N GLY A 332 -1.92 -5.12 10.65
CA GLY A 332 -2.78 -4.93 9.48
C GLY A 332 -3.48 -3.58 9.51
N LEU A 333 -4.04 -3.19 10.68
CA LEU A 333 -4.63 -1.87 10.83
C LEU A 333 -3.60 -0.74 10.76
N LYS A 334 -2.37 -0.98 11.26
CA LYS A 334 -1.26 -0.02 11.10
C LYS A 334 -0.83 0.14 9.64
N ILE A 335 -0.88 -0.93 8.85
CA ILE A 335 -0.62 -0.86 7.40
C ILE A 335 -1.71 -0.02 6.74
N LEU A 336 -2.98 -0.26 7.08
CA LEU A 336 -4.10 0.52 6.58
C LEU A 336 -3.94 2.02 6.91
N SER A 337 -3.57 2.35 8.15
CA SER A 337 -3.39 3.75 8.57
C SER A 337 -2.23 4.44 7.85
N VAL A 338 -1.17 3.71 7.45
CA VAL A 338 -0.09 4.28 6.64
C VAL A 338 -0.57 4.70 5.25
N TYR A 339 -1.47 3.93 4.63
CA TYR A 339 -2.07 4.31 3.35
C TYR A 339 -3.05 5.49 3.52
N GLY A 340 -3.92 5.43 4.54
CA GLY A 340 -4.98 6.41 4.77
C GLY A 340 -4.48 7.75 5.34
N CYS A 341 -3.82 7.69 6.50
CA CYS A 341 -3.48 8.85 7.31
C CYS A 341 -1.98 9.24 7.25
N GLY A 342 -1.15 8.33 6.73
CA GLY A 342 0.29 8.55 6.54
C GLY A 342 1.14 7.87 7.60
N SER A 343 2.45 7.84 7.36
CA SER A 343 3.41 7.25 8.30
C SER A 343 3.99 8.35 9.18
N LYS A 344 4.07 8.10 10.50
CA LYS A 344 4.75 8.99 11.46
C LYS A 344 6.16 9.38 10.99
N ASN A 345 6.91 8.42 10.46
CA ASN A 345 8.28 8.61 9.97
C ASN A 345 8.37 9.51 8.73
N MET A 346 7.27 9.63 7.97
CA MET A 346 7.14 10.39 6.72
C MET A 346 6.06 11.45 6.81
N SER A 347 5.77 11.94 8.03
CA SER A 347 4.71 12.92 8.29
C SER A 347 4.88 14.22 7.48
N TYR A 348 6.11 14.59 7.16
CA TYR A 348 6.44 15.73 6.29
C TYR A 348 5.92 15.58 4.85
N ASP A 349 5.72 14.35 4.37
CA ASP A 349 5.31 14.00 2.99
C ASP A 349 3.94 13.28 2.96
N SER A 350 3.19 13.32 4.08
CA SER A 350 1.83 12.77 4.11
C SER A 350 0.96 13.45 3.05
N ALA A 351 1.20 14.73 2.77
CA ALA A 351 0.46 15.49 1.78
C ALA A 351 0.48 14.87 0.39
N ASN A 352 1.53 14.13 0.00
CA ASN A 352 1.65 13.47 -1.31
C ASN A 352 1.45 11.95 -1.23
N LEU A 353 1.63 11.33 -0.06
CA LEU A 353 1.65 9.87 0.08
C LEU A 353 0.37 9.26 0.68
N THR A 354 -0.56 10.07 1.16
CA THR A 354 -1.82 9.57 1.71
C THR A 354 -2.91 9.48 0.67
N THR A 355 -3.73 8.45 0.82
CA THR A 355 -4.98 8.24 0.10
C THR A 355 -6.07 8.24 1.16
N PRO A 356 -6.64 9.42 1.53
CA PRO A 356 -7.68 9.48 2.55
C PRO A 356 -8.92 8.70 2.09
N ASP A 357 -9.81 8.34 3.01
CA ASP A 357 -11.05 7.60 2.71
C ASP A 357 -10.80 6.23 2.04
N ILE A 358 -9.87 5.46 2.60
CA ILE A 358 -9.77 4.02 2.34
C ILE A 358 -10.73 3.30 3.28
N LYS A 359 -11.52 2.38 2.74
CA LYS A 359 -12.47 1.59 3.52
C LYS A 359 -11.84 0.29 3.97
N TRP A 360 -11.93 -0.02 5.26
CA TRP A 360 -11.48 -1.29 5.79
C TRP A 360 -12.51 -2.38 5.50
N LEU A 361 -12.21 -3.21 4.49
CA LEU A 361 -13.08 -4.30 4.08
C LEU A 361 -12.99 -5.46 5.07
N GLY A 362 -11.78 -5.87 5.42
CA GLY A 362 -11.52 -6.97 6.35
C GLY A 362 -10.08 -7.44 6.29
N ILE A 363 -9.71 -8.59 6.86
CA ILE A 363 -10.53 -9.37 7.79
C ILE A 363 -10.62 -8.59 9.09
N ARG A 364 -11.84 -8.35 9.58
CA ARG A 364 -12.04 -7.65 10.85
C ARG A 364 -12.14 -8.64 12.02
N PRO A 365 -11.80 -8.23 13.24
CA PRO A 365 -12.03 -9.02 14.45
C PRO A 365 -13.47 -9.56 14.56
N SER A 366 -14.47 -8.75 14.22
CA SER A 366 -15.88 -9.18 14.19
C SER A 366 -16.19 -10.24 13.13
N ASP A 367 -15.44 -10.26 12.02
CA ASP A 367 -15.59 -11.25 10.95
C ASP A 367 -15.19 -12.66 11.43
N LEU A 368 -14.27 -12.76 12.40
CA LEU A 368 -13.83 -14.04 12.97
C LEU A 368 -15.02 -14.84 13.51
N ASP A 369 -15.89 -14.18 14.28
CA ASP A 369 -17.07 -14.79 14.87
C ASP A 369 -18.24 -14.87 13.87
N LYS A 370 -18.45 -13.82 13.07
CA LYS A 370 -19.52 -13.75 12.05
C LYS A 370 -19.44 -14.89 11.04
N TYR A 371 -18.24 -15.18 10.53
CA TYR A 371 -18.01 -16.26 9.56
C TYR A 371 -17.57 -17.57 10.22
N LYS A 372 -17.65 -17.67 11.56
CA LYS A 372 -17.29 -18.87 12.33
C LYS A 372 -15.91 -19.43 11.99
N ILE A 373 -14.91 -18.56 11.80
CA ILE A 373 -13.54 -18.96 11.47
C ILE A 373 -13.02 -19.90 12.57
N PRO A 374 -12.53 -21.11 12.22
CA PRO A 374 -12.13 -22.12 13.20
C PRO A 374 -11.11 -21.60 14.21
N GLU A 375 -11.26 -21.94 15.50
CA GLU A 375 -10.35 -21.49 16.56
C GLU A 375 -8.89 -21.90 16.31
N GLN A 376 -8.65 -23.04 15.66
CA GLN A 376 -7.31 -23.50 15.27
C GLN A 376 -6.59 -22.57 14.28
N CYS A 377 -7.34 -21.74 13.55
CA CYS A 377 -6.81 -20.73 12.63
C CYS A 377 -6.69 -19.35 13.30
N ARG A 378 -7.17 -19.20 14.54
CA ARG A 378 -7.04 -18.00 15.35
C ARG A 378 -5.81 -18.13 16.24
N LEU A 379 -4.85 -17.24 16.06
CA LEU A 379 -3.61 -17.23 16.81
C LEU A 379 -3.76 -16.37 18.07
N PRO A 380 -3.17 -16.76 19.21
CA PRO A 380 -3.10 -15.89 20.37
C PRO A 380 -2.23 -14.66 20.05
N MET A 381 -2.65 -13.49 20.54
CA MET A 381 -1.87 -12.28 20.45
C MET A 381 -0.67 -12.33 21.39
N THR A 382 0.47 -11.84 20.91
CA THR A 382 1.65 -11.64 21.75
C THR A 382 1.48 -10.40 22.63
N GLU A 383 2.30 -10.26 23.68
CA GLU A 383 2.31 -9.05 24.52
C GLU A 383 2.58 -7.79 23.70
N GLN A 384 3.44 -7.88 22.67
CA GLN A 384 3.74 -6.80 21.76
C GLN A 384 2.53 -6.43 20.89
N ASP A 385 1.75 -7.41 20.44
CA ASP A 385 0.51 -7.16 19.68
C ASP A 385 -0.49 -6.40 20.56
N ILE A 386 -0.71 -6.86 21.80
CA ILE A 386 -1.63 -6.23 22.75
C ILE A 386 -1.20 -4.79 23.06
N LYS A 387 0.10 -4.58 23.28
CA LYS A 387 0.65 -3.23 23.48
C LYS A 387 0.39 -2.35 22.26
N THR A 388 0.69 -2.84 21.07
CA THR A 388 0.48 -2.10 19.81
C THR A 388 -0.99 -1.73 19.62
N GLY A 389 -1.92 -2.66 19.90
CA GLY A 389 -3.36 -2.38 19.83
C GLY A 389 -3.82 -1.30 20.82
N LYS A 390 -3.29 -1.31 22.05
CA LYS A 390 -3.56 -0.25 23.04
C LYS A 390 -2.99 1.10 22.62
N ASP A 391 -1.74 1.12 22.17
CA ASP A 391 -1.09 2.34 21.67
C ASP A 391 -1.91 2.92 20.49
N MET A 392 -2.43 2.07 19.59
CA MET A 392 -3.29 2.50 18.48
C MET A 392 -4.62 3.09 18.93
N LEU A 393 -5.24 2.57 19.98
CA LEU A 393 -6.48 3.14 20.55
C LEU A 393 -6.27 4.57 21.09
N GLU A 394 -5.04 4.94 21.42
CA GLU A 394 -4.69 6.28 21.88
C GLU A 394 -4.48 7.28 20.73
N GLU A 395 -4.32 6.81 19.48
CA GLU A 395 -4.08 7.66 18.32
C GLU A 395 -5.33 8.40 17.85
N ASP A 396 -5.18 9.68 17.50
CA ASP A 396 -6.29 10.55 17.12
C ASP A 396 -7.03 10.08 15.86
N PHE A 397 -6.31 9.52 14.88
CA PHE A 397 -6.91 9.01 13.64
C PHE A 397 -7.75 7.75 13.86
N VAL A 398 -7.43 6.94 14.88
CA VAL A 398 -8.25 5.79 15.27
C VAL A 398 -9.48 6.27 16.02
N LYS A 399 -9.32 7.18 16.99
CA LYS A 399 -10.43 7.74 17.79
C LYS A 399 -11.49 8.43 16.93
N LYS A 400 -11.11 8.99 15.78
CA LYS A 400 -12.02 9.61 14.82
C LYS A 400 -12.97 8.60 14.15
N ASN A 401 -12.59 7.32 14.06
CA ASN A 401 -13.36 6.26 13.42
C ASN A 401 -13.93 5.30 14.49
N PRO A 402 -15.19 5.47 14.94
CA PRO A 402 -15.78 4.63 15.97
C PRO A 402 -15.73 3.14 15.64
N GLY A 403 -15.95 2.77 14.37
CA GLY A 403 -15.84 1.38 13.93
C GLY A 403 -14.44 0.79 14.10
N TRP A 404 -13.37 1.57 13.88
CA TRP A 404 -12.00 1.10 14.10
C TRP A 404 -11.72 0.89 15.59
N VAL A 405 -12.25 1.79 16.43
CA VAL A 405 -12.16 1.67 17.90
C VAL A 405 -12.89 0.44 18.40
N GLU A 406 -14.10 0.16 17.90
CA GLU A 406 -14.89 -1.03 18.27
C GLU A 406 -14.15 -2.32 17.92
N GLU A 407 -13.65 -2.43 16.68
CA GLU A 407 -12.90 -3.60 16.22
C GLU A 407 -11.57 -3.78 16.99
N LEU A 408 -10.83 -2.70 17.25
CA LEU A 408 -9.60 -2.78 18.07
C LEU A 408 -9.88 -3.19 19.51
N ASN A 409 -10.94 -2.65 20.13
CA ASN A 409 -11.34 -3.06 21.48
C ASN A 409 -11.74 -4.54 21.51
N LEU A 410 -12.46 -5.02 20.49
CA LEU A 410 -12.80 -6.43 20.35
C LEU A 410 -11.53 -7.28 20.24
N MET A 411 -10.58 -6.88 19.40
CA MET A 411 -9.28 -7.57 19.21
C MET A 411 -8.47 -7.65 20.52
N VAL A 412 -8.33 -6.54 21.25
CA VAL A 412 -7.61 -6.50 22.53
C VAL A 412 -8.32 -7.31 23.63
N LYS A 413 -9.65 -7.36 23.61
CA LYS A 413 -10.47 -8.12 24.55
C LYS A 413 -10.39 -9.63 24.31
N THR A 414 -10.52 -10.07 23.06
CA THR A 414 -10.45 -11.50 22.70
C THR A 414 -9.02 -12.03 22.74
N LYS A 415 -8.02 -11.16 22.55
CA LYS A 415 -6.59 -11.51 22.46
C LYS A 415 -6.32 -12.53 21.35
N GLN A 416 -7.12 -12.49 20.30
CA GLN A 416 -7.02 -13.37 19.14
C GLN A 416 -6.68 -12.53 17.91
N LYS A 417 -5.85 -13.08 17.03
CA LYS A 417 -5.54 -12.55 15.70
C LYS A 417 -5.72 -13.62 14.64
N ALA A 418 -5.91 -13.21 13.39
CA ALA A 418 -5.98 -14.15 12.27
C ALA A 418 -5.35 -13.55 11.02
N GLU A 419 -4.68 -14.39 10.24
CA GLU A 419 -4.20 -14.02 8.91
C GLU A 419 -5.35 -14.12 7.89
N ILE A 420 -5.24 -13.39 6.76
CA ILE A 420 -6.19 -13.50 5.64
C ILE A 420 -6.35 -14.96 5.18
N GLN A 421 -5.26 -15.73 5.26
CA GLN A 421 -5.21 -17.15 4.89
C GLN A 421 -6.05 -18.05 5.80
N ALA A 422 -6.52 -17.59 6.96
CA ALA A 422 -7.43 -18.34 7.81
C ALA A 422 -8.74 -18.69 7.09
N LEU A 423 -9.16 -17.88 6.12
CA LEU A 423 -10.33 -18.15 5.28
C LEU A 423 -10.16 -19.39 4.40
N SER A 424 -8.92 -19.75 4.06
CA SER A 424 -8.63 -20.97 3.29
C SER A 424 -8.98 -22.26 4.04
N SER A 425 -9.25 -22.19 5.36
CA SER A 425 -9.73 -23.33 6.14
C SER A 425 -11.10 -23.84 5.68
N PHE A 426 -11.90 -23.00 5.04
CA PHE A 426 -13.18 -23.36 4.44
C PHE A 426 -13.08 -23.83 2.99
N GLY A 427 -11.89 -23.72 2.39
CA GLY A 427 -11.64 -23.95 0.97
C GLY A 427 -10.74 -22.86 0.40
N PHE A 428 -9.81 -23.22 -0.49
CA PHE A 428 -8.82 -22.29 -1.02
C PHE A 428 -9.42 -21.14 -1.85
N GLN A 429 -10.65 -21.31 -2.36
CA GLN A 429 -11.40 -20.31 -3.10
C GLN A 429 -12.44 -19.57 -2.24
N TYR A 430 -12.54 -19.85 -0.94
CA TYR A 430 -13.54 -19.20 -0.07
C TYR A 430 -13.41 -17.67 -0.07
N LEU A 431 -12.19 -17.15 -0.16
CA LEU A 431 -11.92 -15.71 -0.20
C LEU A 431 -12.59 -15.04 -1.42
N SER A 432 -12.40 -15.60 -2.61
CA SER A 432 -12.88 -15.07 -3.90
C SER A 432 -14.35 -15.42 -4.16
N GLU A 433 -14.78 -16.62 -3.77
CA GLU A 433 -16.12 -17.14 -4.05
C GLU A 433 -17.18 -16.70 -3.05
N VAL A 434 -16.81 -16.49 -1.79
CA VAL A 434 -17.79 -16.27 -0.71
C VAL A 434 -17.52 -15.02 0.10
N TYR A 435 -16.34 -14.90 0.71
CA TYR A 435 -16.07 -13.82 1.66
C TYR A 435 -16.15 -12.44 1.00
N LEU A 436 -15.39 -12.20 -0.08
CA LEU A 436 -15.42 -10.89 -0.75
C LEU A 436 -16.80 -10.57 -1.33
N PRO A 437 -17.48 -11.48 -2.08
CA PRO A 437 -18.83 -11.19 -2.58
C PRO A 437 -19.84 -10.90 -1.48
N LEU A 438 -19.83 -11.59 -0.33
CA LEU A 438 -20.71 -11.30 0.80
C LEU A 438 -20.45 -9.92 1.40
N LYS A 439 -19.17 -9.54 1.58
CA LYS A 439 -18.81 -8.22 2.10
C LYS A 439 -19.24 -7.11 1.13
N LEU A 440 -19.13 -7.36 -0.18
CA LEU A 440 -19.60 -6.45 -1.23
C LEU A 440 -21.12 -6.31 -1.26
N GLN A 441 -21.86 -7.43 -1.18
CA GLN A 441 -23.32 -7.46 -1.14
C GLN A 441 -23.87 -6.70 0.08
N GLN A 442 -23.27 -6.90 1.25
CA GLN A 442 -23.69 -6.29 2.50
C GLN A 442 -23.22 -4.84 2.68
N GLN A 443 -22.38 -4.35 1.76
CA GLN A 443 -21.68 -3.06 1.89
C GLN A 443 -20.94 -2.93 3.23
N ASP A 444 -20.33 -4.04 3.66
CA ASP A 444 -19.80 -4.21 5.00
C ASP A 444 -18.31 -3.82 5.07
N TRP A 445 -18.04 -2.52 5.20
CA TRP A 445 -16.71 -1.93 5.37
C TRP A 445 -16.74 -0.69 6.27
N LEU A 446 -15.61 -0.34 6.87
CA LEU A 446 -15.47 0.82 7.79
C LEU A 446 -14.71 1.98 7.16
#